data_AF-A0A3E5HJM1-F1
#
_entry.id   AF-A0A3E5HJM1-F1
#
_cell.length_a   1.000
_cell.length_b   1.000
_cell.length_c   1.000
_cell.angle_alpha   90.00
_cell.angle_beta   90.00
_cell.angle_gamma   90.00
#
_symmetry.space_group_name_H-M   'P 1'
#
loop_
_entity.id
_entity.type
_entity.pdbx_description
1 polymer ?
#
loop_
_entity_poly.entity_id
_entity_poly.type
_entity_poly.pdbx_seq_one_letter_code
_entity_poly.pdbx_strand_id
1 'polypeptide(L)'
;MIQNVSSATPLEKVDYHLRDDGLADIRIRRSIRTVTHDATDNQPEYVEYTAVESYQVLPLLEQEAIDQADVLFEGDATSSRPVLDRVSALEQASLDNAQLLADLMAGEDGDTTDSTDSDTGKNAADDSADNKNKE
;
A
#
# COMPACT_ATOMS: atom_id res chain seq x y z
N MET A 1 19.84 -5.26 -6.77
CA MET A 1 20.35 -3.89 -7.07
C MET A 1 19.40 -3.25 -8.06
N ILE A 2 18.94 -2.02 -7.75
CA ILE A 2 18.09 -1.24 -8.67
C ILE A 2 18.95 -0.42 -9.65
N GLN A 3 18.58 -0.39 -10.92
CA GLN A 3 19.26 0.36 -11.97
C GLN A 3 18.31 0.85 -13.07
N ASN A 4 18.70 1.88 -13.81
CA ASN A 4 18.00 2.28 -15.04
C ASN A 4 18.53 1.45 -16.22
N VAL A 5 17.63 0.95 -17.05
CA VAL A 5 17.96 0.16 -18.24
C VAL A 5 17.33 0.76 -19.48
N SER A 6 17.96 0.51 -20.62
CA SER A 6 17.40 0.83 -21.93
C SER A 6 17.56 -0.31 -22.92
N SER A 7 16.67 -0.38 -23.90
CA SER A 7 16.60 -1.45 -24.91
C SER A 7 16.03 -0.92 -26.23
N ALA A 8 16.52 -1.46 -27.34
CA ALA A 8 15.96 -1.21 -28.67
C ALA A 8 14.66 -2.00 -28.92
N THR A 9 14.37 -3.01 -28.11
CA THR A 9 13.14 -3.80 -28.18
C THR A 9 12.27 -3.57 -26.94
N PRO A 10 10.94 -3.78 -27.03
CA PRO A 10 10.04 -3.68 -25.89
C PRO A 10 10.53 -4.48 -24.69
N LEU A 11 10.37 -3.92 -23.50
CA LEU A 11 10.77 -4.53 -22.23
C LEU A 11 9.56 -5.20 -21.58
N GLU A 12 9.75 -6.43 -21.10
CA GLU A 12 8.76 -7.13 -20.29
C GLU A 12 8.83 -6.68 -18.83
N LYS A 13 7.69 -6.74 -18.13
CA LYS A 13 7.60 -6.40 -16.70
C LYS A 13 8.40 -7.37 -15.83
N VAL A 14 8.38 -8.66 -16.16
CA VAL A 14 9.17 -9.70 -15.51
C VAL A 14 9.81 -10.51 -16.63
N ASP A 15 11.13 -10.60 -16.62
CA ASP A 15 11.92 -11.45 -17.51
C ASP A 15 12.59 -12.52 -16.64
N TYR A 16 12.23 -13.77 -16.89
CA TYR A 16 12.54 -14.93 -16.07
C TYR A 16 13.37 -15.94 -16.85
N HIS A 17 14.47 -16.40 -16.24
CA HIS A 17 15.31 -17.44 -16.81
C HIS A 17 15.75 -18.44 -15.74
N LEU A 18 15.24 -19.67 -15.82
CA LEU A 18 15.66 -20.77 -14.94
C LEU A 18 17.07 -21.23 -15.33
N ARG A 19 17.93 -21.40 -14.33
CA ARG A 19 19.30 -21.89 -14.45
C ARG A 19 19.37 -23.39 -14.14
N ASP A 20 20.46 -24.01 -14.56
CA ASP A 20 20.71 -25.44 -14.33
C ASP A 20 20.97 -25.78 -12.84
N ASP A 21 21.29 -24.80 -12.00
CA ASP A 21 21.49 -24.95 -10.56
C ASP A 21 20.19 -24.89 -9.74
N GLY A 22 19.04 -24.73 -10.41
CA GLY A 22 17.71 -24.64 -9.78
C GLY A 22 17.37 -23.24 -9.25
N LEU A 23 18.22 -22.24 -9.49
CA LEU A 23 17.90 -20.83 -9.28
C LEU A 23 17.37 -20.20 -10.56
N ALA A 24 16.71 -19.06 -10.46
CA ALA A 24 16.29 -18.27 -11.61
C ALA A 24 16.90 -16.88 -11.58
N ASP A 25 17.36 -16.43 -12.75
CA ASP A 25 17.63 -15.02 -13.03
C ASP A 25 16.30 -14.30 -13.25
N ILE A 26 15.98 -13.34 -12.38
CA ILE A 26 14.70 -12.63 -12.39
C ILE A 26 14.99 -11.13 -12.57
N ARG A 27 14.47 -10.55 -13.65
CA ARG A 27 14.53 -9.11 -13.93
C ARG A 27 13.14 -8.51 -13.84
N ILE A 28 12.93 -7.65 -12.86
CA ILE A 28 11.63 -6.98 -12.63
C ILE A 28 11.77 -5.53 -13.06
N ARG A 29 10.94 -5.09 -14.01
CA ARG A 29 11.02 -3.77 -14.63
C ARG A 29 9.77 -2.95 -14.33
N ARG A 30 9.97 -1.74 -13.85
CA ARG A 30 8.93 -0.73 -13.57
C ARG A 30 9.18 0.54 -14.35
N SER A 31 8.12 1.37 -14.44
CA SER A 31 8.13 2.63 -15.18
C SER A 31 8.64 2.49 -16.61
N ILE A 32 8.26 1.39 -17.27
CA ILE A 32 8.59 1.12 -18.67
C ILE A 32 7.97 2.23 -19.53
N ARG A 33 8.81 2.91 -20.30
CA ARG A 33 8.40 4.00 -21.19
C ARG A 33 9.14 3.90 -22.52
N THR A 34 8.44 4.30 -23.57
CA THR A 34 8.98 4.44 -24.92
C THR A 34 9.48 5.86 -25.11
N VAL A 35 10.70 6.01 -25.59
CA VAL A 35 11.35 7.28 -25.93
C VAL A 35 11.63 7.24 -27.44
N THR A 36 11.07 8.21 -28.16
CA THR A 36 11.39 8.43 -29.57
C THR A 36 12.46 9.51 -29.65
N HIS A 37 13.55 9.22 -30.36
CA HIS A 37 14.62 10.16 -30.61
C HIS A 37 14.57 10.60 -32.07
N ASP A 38 14.42 11.90 -32.30
CA ASP A 38 14.38 12.47 -33.65
C ASP A 38 15.69 12.22 -34.42
N ALA A 39 15.59 12.19 -35.74
CA ALA A 39 16.76 12.11 -36.60
C ALA A 39 17.66 13.35 -36.40
N THR A 40 18.96 13.11 -36.28
CA THR A 40 20.00 14.15 -36.32
C THR A 40 20.89 13.94 -37.54
N ASP A 41 21.75 14.90 -37.87
CA ASP A 41 22.66 14.82 -39.02
C ASP A 41 23.52 13.53 -39.02
N ASN A 42 23.74 12.92 -37.86
CA ASN A 42 24.61 11.76 -37.68
C ASN A 42 23.88 10.48 -37.25
N GLN A 43 22.56 10.51 -37.02
CA GLN A 43 21.82 9.35 -36.52
C GLN A 43 20.35 9.39 -36.99
N PRO A 44 19.83 8.32 -37.60
CA PRO A 44 18.42 8.26 -37.97
C PRO A 44 17.52 8.26 -36.74
N GLU A 45 16.24 8.55 -36.94
CA GLU A 45 15.21 8.39 -35.90
C GLU A 45 15.22 6.95 -35.37
N TYR A 46 15.14 6.81 -34.05
CA TYR A 46 15.06 5.50 -33.40
C TYR A 46 14.20 5.54 -32.15
N VAL A 47 13.71 4.36 -31.79
CA VAL A 47 12.88 4.14 -30.61
C VAL A 47 13.70 3.39 -29.57
N GLU A 48 13.62 3.85 -28.33
CA GLU A 48 14.26 3.25 -27.17
C GLU A 48 13.21 2.99 -26.07
N TYR A 49 13.27 1.82 -25.44
CA TYR A 49 12.45 1.47 -24.30
C TYR A 49 13.30 1.57 -23.05
N THR A 50 12.88 2.37 -22.08
CA THR A 50 13.60 2.58 -20.83
C THR A 50 12.78 2.11 -19.65
N ALA A 51 13.44 1.62 -18.60
CA ALA A 51 12.79 1.16 -17.38
C ALA A 51 13.72 1.29 -16.16
N VAL A 52 13.14 1.17 -14.97
CA VAL A 52 13.88 0.91 -13.73
C VAL A 52 13.81 -0.60 -13.48
N GLU A 53 14.96 -1.26 -13.37
CA GLU A 53 15.11 -2.70 -13.24
C GLU A 53 15.66 -3.11 -11.87
N SER A 54 15.09 -4.15 -11.29
CA SER A 54 15.67 -4.95 -10.21
C SER A 54 16.11 -6.29 -10.77
N TYR A 55 17.38 -6.65 -10.57
CA TYR A 55 17.91 -7.97 -10.92
C TYR A 55 18.21 -8.77 -9.65
N GLN A 56 17.69 -10.00 -9.59
CA GLN A 56 17.80 -10.91 -8.46
C GLN A 56 17.96 -12.35 -8.95
N VAL A 57 18.64 -13.17 -8.14
CA VAL A 57 18.80 -14.61 -8.39
C VAL A 57 18.18 -15.37 -7.22
N LEU A 58 17.07 -16.07 -7.47
CA LEU A 58 16.25 -16.69 -6.42
C LEU A 58 15.74 -18.07 -6.83
N PRO A 59 15.51 -19.00 -5.88
CA PRO A 59 14.89 -20.30 -6.14
C PRO A 59 13.37 -20.18 -6.26
N LEU A 60 12.89 -19.36 -7.20
CA LEU A 60 11.46 -19.17 -7.47
C LEU A 60 11.09 -19.74 -8.83
N LEU A 61 9.88 -20.29 -8.94
CA LEU A 61 9.26 -20.59 -10.22
C LEU A 61 8.81 -19.30 -10.92
N GLU A 62 8.59 -19.38 -12.24
CA GLU A 62 8.17 -18.23 -13.04
C GLU A 62 6.89 -17.56 -12.50
N GLN A 63 5.87 -18.36 -12.18
CA GLN A 63 4.61 -17.82 -11.64
C GLN A 63 4.82 -17.14 -10.28
N GLU A 64 5.67 -17.71 -9.42
CA GLU A 64 5.97 -17.11 -8.12
C GLU A 64 6.73 -15.78 -8.27
N ALA A 65 7.65 -15.71 -9.23
CA ALA A 65 8.37 -14.49 -9.57
C ALA A 65 7.42 -13.40 -10.09
N ILE A 66 6.41 -13.76 -10.87
CA ILE A 66 5.36 -12.85 -11.35
C ILE A 66 4.49 -12.36 -10.19
N ASP A 67 3.98 -13.27 -9.37
CA ASP A 67 3.08 -12.96 -8.26
C ASP A 67 3.77 -12.10 -7.19
N GLN A 68 5.07 -12.32 -6.97
CA GLN A 68 5.87 -11.60 -5.98
C GLN A 68 6.63 -10.40 -6.57
N ALA A 69 6.51 -10.11 -7.86
CA ALA A 69 7.31 -9.10 -8.55
C ALA A 69 7.31 -7.75 -7.83
N ASP A 70 6.15 -7.34 -7.33
CA ASP A 70 6.02 -6.06 -6.62
C ASP A 70 6.78 -6.05 -5.29
N VAL A 71 6.65 -7.11 -4.49
CA VAL A 71 7.34 -7.26 -3.20
C VAL A 71 8.84 -7.35 -3.40
N LEU A 72 9.29 -8.14 -4.39
CA LEU A 72 10.69 -8.32 -4.72
C LEU A 72 11.34 -7.00 -5.16
N PHE A 73 10.63 -6.21 -5.99
CA PHE A 73 11.12 -4.91 -6.42
C PHE A 73 11.23 -3.92 -5.26
N GLU A 74 10.20 -3.80 -4.42
CA GLU A 74 10.23 -2.87 -3.27
C GLU A 74 11.27 -3.27 -2.22
N GLY A 75 11.48 -4.58 -2.02
CA GLY A 75 12.53 -5.09 -1.14
C GLY A 75 13.93 -4.65 -1.61
N ASP A 76 14.21 -4.76 -2.91
CA ASP A 76 15.48 -4.35 -3.49
C ASP A 76 15.60 -2.82 -3.58
N ALA A 77 14.51 -2.09 -3.84
CA ALA A 77 14.47 -0.64 -3.81
C ALA A 77 14.74 -0.08 -2.41
N THR A 78 14.14 -0.70 -1.38
CA THR A 78 14.42 -0.37 0.02
C THR A 78 15.86 -0.70 0.37
N SER A 79 16.35 -1.87 -0.05
CA SER A 79 17.71 -2.31 0.22
C SER A 79 18.78 -1.45 -0.46
N SER A 80 18.45 -0.85 -1.61
CA SER A 80 19.32 0.06 -2.36
C SER A 80 19.43 1.46 -1.75
N ARG A 81 18.58 1.80 -0.75
CA ARG A 81 18.67 3.08 -0.04
C ARG A 81 19.84 3.10 0.95
N PRO A 82 20.47 4.27 1.20
CA PRO A 82 21.47 4.43 2.26
C PRO A 82 20.95 3.97 3.62
N VAL A 83 21.84 3.40 4.44
CA VAL A 83 21.48 2.85 5.77
C VAL A 83 20.75 3.87 6.63
N LEU A 84 21.25 5.12 6.68
CA LEU A 84 20.65 6.19 7.47
C LEU A 84 19.21 6.47 7.04
N ASP A 85 18.96 6.57 5.73
CA ASP A 85 17.61 6.81 5.20
C ASP A 85 16.65 5.67 5.57
N ARG A 86 17.14 4.43 5.59
CA ARG A 86 16.34 3.27 6.02
C ARG A 86 16.02 3.31 7.51
N VAL A 87 16.99 3.69 8.36
CA VAL A 87 16.77 3.82 9.81
C VAL A 87 15.78 4.93 10.10
N SER A 88 15.95 6.11 9.51
CA SER A 88 15.02 7.23 9.67
C SER A 88 13.59 6.88 9.23
N ALA A 89 13.44 6.16 8.12
CA ALA A 89 12.12 5.71 7.65
C ALA A 89 11.48 4.70 8.62
N LEU A 90 12.28 3.80 9.21
CA LEU A 90 11.80 2.83 10.19
C LEU A 90 11.40 3.49 11.52
N GLU A 91 12.18 4.46 11.99
CA GLU A 91 11.85 5.25 13.18
C GLU A 91 10.53 6.01 12.99
N GLN A 92 10.33 6.65 11.83
CA GLN A 92 9.09 7.34 11.53
C GLN A 92 7.90 6.38 11.49
N ALA A 93 8.03 5.25 10.79
CA ALA A 93 6.98 4.23 10.75
C ALA A 93 6.63 3.68 12.15
N SER A 94 7.64 3.54 13.03
CA SER A 94 7.42 3.12 14.42
C SER A 94 6.60 4.15 15.22
N LEU A 95 6.82 5.45 15.00
CA LEU A 95 6.07 6.51 15.66
C LEU A 95 4.62 6.56 15.13
N ASP A 96 4.45 6.48 13.81
CA ASP A 96 3.14 6.47 13.17
C ASP A 96 2.29 5.28 13.67
N ASN A 97 2.92 4.10 13.78
CA ASN A 97 2.27 2.90 14.33
C ASN A 97 1.89 3.09 15.81
N ALA A 98 2.76 3.70 16.63
CA ALA A 98 2.45 3.96 18.03
C ALA A 98 1.26 4.91 18.19
N GLN A 99 1.14 5.90 17.31
CA GLN A 99 -0.01 6.82 17.30
C GLN A 99 -1.31 6.10 16.92
N LEU A 100 -1.28 5.28 15.86
CA LEU A 100 -2.45 4.48 15.46
C LEU A 100 -2.91 3.54 16.58
N LEU A 101 -1.98 2.94 17.32
CA LEU A 101 -2.29 2.10 18.47
C LEU A 101 -2.90 2.91 19.63
N ALA A 102 -2.38 4.12 19.89
CA ALA A 102 -2.93 5.01 20.90
C ALA A 102 -4.35 5.48 20.55
N ASP A 103 -4.59 5.83 19.28
CA ASP A 103 -5.90 6.24 18.78
C ASP A 103 -6.93 5.10 18.90
N LEU A 104 -6.52 3.87 18.59
CA LEU A 104 -7.37 2.68 18.77
C LEU A 104 -7.74 2.46 20.24
N MET A 105 -6.79 2.59 21.17
CA MET A 105 -7.06 2.46 22.61
C MET A 105 -7.94 3.59 23.16
N ALA A 106 -7.86 4.79 22.60
CA ALA A 106 -8.66 5.93 23.02
C ALA A 106 -10.09 5.95 22.45
N GLY A 107 -10.36 5.15 21.40
CA GLY A 107 -11.64 5.14 20.67
C GLY A 107 -12.72 4.18 21.19
N GLU A 108 -12.45 3.38 22.23
CA GLU A 108 -13.35 2.31 22.70
C GLU A 108 -14.23 2.69 23.92
N ASP A 109 -14.14 3.93 24.43
CA ASP A 109 -14.88 4.38 25.64
C ASP A 109 -16.20 5.15 25.35
N GLY A 110 -16.73 5.06 24.13
CA GLY A 110 -17.82 5.93 23.66
C GLY A 110 -19.25 5.37 23.68
N ASP A 111 -19.50 4.12 24.07
CA ASP A 111 -20.86 3.54 24.09
C ASP A 111 -21.08 2.62 25.30
N THR A 112 -21.08 3.21 26.50
CA THR A 112 -21.72 2.58 27.66
C THR A 112 -22.73 3.54 28.28
N THR A 113 -23.98 3.33 27.91
CA THR A 113 -25.18 3.44 28.76
C THR A 113 -25.33 4.69 29.63
N ASP A 114 -26.20 5.61 29.22
CA ASP A 114 -27.19 6.14 30.16
C ASP A 114 -28.47 6.54 29.43
N SER A 115 -29.37 5.55 29.26
CA SER A 115 -30.79 5.83 29.06
C SER A 115 -31.35 6.30 30.40
N THR A 116 -31.15 7.56 30.75
CA THR A 116 -31.81 8.16 31.90
C THR A 116 -33.27 8.42 31.52
N ASP A 117 -34.09 7.43 31.83
CA ASP A 117 -35.54 7.51 31.96
C ASP A 117 -35.84 8.53 33.08
N SER A 118 -36.18 9.76 32.72
CA SER A 118 -36.62 10.78 33.67
C SER A 118 -38.15 10.91 33.61
N ASP A 119 -38.81 9.90 34.19
CA ASP A 119 -40.11 10.06 34.82
C ASP A 119 -39.94 11.04 35.99
N THR A 120 -40.39 12.28 35.82
CA THR A 120 -40.54 13.21 36.96
C THR A 120 -41.76 14.07 36.72
N GLY A 121 -42.88 13.55 37.23
CA GLY A 121 -44.13 14.27 37.35
C GLY A 121 -43.98 15.62 38.05
N LYS A 122 -44.67 16.62 37.50
CA LYS A 122 -45.02 17.84 38.22
C LYS A 122 -46.42 18.30 37.83
N ASN A 123 -47.35 17.79 38.64
CA ASN A 123 -48.65 18.34 39.04
C ASN A 123 -49.03 19.70 38.43
N ALA A 124 -50.02 19.70 37.55
CA ALA A 124 -50.98 20.79 37.42
C ALA A 124 -52.33 20.25 37.91
N ALA A 125 -52.73 20.68 39.10
CA ALA A 125 -54.08 20.50 39.59
C ALA A 125 -54.99 21.47 38.83
N ASP A 126 -56.08 20.96 38.25
CA ASP A 126 -57.34 21.68 38.27
C ASP A 126 -58.52 20.70 38.19
N ASP A 127 -59.49 20.98 39.04
CA ASP A 127 -60.64 20.18 39.41
C ASP A 127 -61.68 20.11 38.29
N SER A 128 -62.28 18.94 38.09
CA SER A 128 -63.75 18.81 38.08
C SER A 128 -64.16 17.34 37.99
N ALA A 129 -64.79 16.90 39.07
CA ALA A 129 -65.49 15.64 39.18
C ALA A 129 -66.78 15.65 38.33
N ASP A 130 -66.99 14.61 37.53
CA ASP A 130 -68.29 13.91 37.42
C ASP A 130 -68.20 12.83 36.33
N ASN A 131 -68.27 11.55 36.69
CA ASN A 131 -69.54 10.83 36.70
C ASN A 131 -69.32 9.36 37.07
N LYS A 132 -70.31 8.83 37.75
CA LYS A 132 -70.38 7.57 38.48
C LYS A 132 -70.50 6.37 37.53
N ASN A 133 -69.69 5.35 37.81
CA ASN A 133 -70.11 4.00 38.21
C ASN A 133 -71.21 3.26 37.40
N LYS A 134 -70.81 2.06 36.97
CA LYS A 134 -71.55 0.78 36.83
C LYS A 134 -72.26 0.44 35.50
N GLU A 135 -71.72 -0.67 34.97
CA GLU A 135 -72.42 -1.86 34.42
C GLU A 135 -72.95 -1.77 32.98
#